data_AF-A0A3N5AYL4-F1
#
_entry.id   AF-A0A3N5AYL4-F1
#
_cell.length_a   1.000
_cell.length_b   1.000
_cell.length_c   1.000
_cell.angle_alpha   90.00
_cell.angle_beta   90.00
_cell.angle_gamma   90.00
#
_symmetry.space_group_name_H-M   'P 1'
#
loop_
_entity.id
_entity.type
_entity.pdbx_description
1 polymer ?
#
loop_
_entity_poly.entity_id
_entity_poly.type
_entity_poly.pdbx_seq_one_letter_code
_entity_poly.pdbx_strand_id
1 'polypeptide(L)'
;MYIFLLAGFLSCLTFVSIRHFIPLYSPHYELQHPKIDTKLLFYLFSLFLLILFILPLEDLQYFTTTNYLIIITIVIVAAILDSLYMVIPDRLLLIFLPSIIFLQLLNNEFISGLLGGLFAFALLLLIAIISKGGIGGGDIKLVTVIGLGTSFTFVYQLLLLSSLLAFFIGLFNRVIGKRKKQEMAPFGPAISYTTVLLILYYSAQGGIV
;
A
#
# COMPACT_ATOMS: atom_id res chain seq x y z
N MET A 1 14.26 -16.32 14.39
CA MET A 1 14.39 -15.08 15.19
C MET A 1 15.43 -14.10 14.60
N TYR A 2 16.72 -14.42 14.52
CA TYR A 2 17.77 -13.48 14.07
C TYR A 2 17.70 -13.03 12.60
N ILE A 3 17.32 -13.93 11.68
CA ILE A 3 17.16 -13.58 10.25
C ILE A 3 16.02 -12.56 10.05
N PHE A 4 15.03 -12.55 10.94
CA PHE A 4 13.88 -11.65 10.88
C PHE A 4 14.17 -10.32 11.57
N LEU A 5 14.90 -10.33 12.69
CA LEU A 5 15.51 -9.10 13.23
C LEU A 5 16.39 -8.44 12.17
N LEU A 6 17.12 -9.23 11.38
CA LEU A 6 17.92 -8.76 10.25
C LEU A 6 17.04 -8.23 9.11
N ALA A 7 15.94 -8.90 8.75
CA ALA A 7 15.01 -8.43 7.70
C ALA A 7 14.23 -7.17 8.11
N GLY A 8 13.80 -7.07 9.37
CA GLY A 8 13.19 -5.89 9.98
C GLY A 8 14.18 -4.74 10.16
N PHE A 9 15.44 -5.06 10.46
CA PHE A 9 16.54 -4.11 10.49
C PHE A 9 16.92 -3.67 9.08
N LEU A 10 16.87 -4.55 8.08
CA LEU A 10 17.07 -4.22 6.66
C LEU A 10 15.92 -3.39 6.10
N SER A 11 14.66 -3.65 6.48
CA SER A 11 13.51 -2.83 6.08
C SER A 11 13.53 -1.46 6.76
N CYS A 12 14.00 -1.40 8.02
CA CYS A 12 14.28 -0.14 8.71
C CYS A 12 15.46 0.62 8.07
N LEU A 13 16.54 -0.07 7.67
CA LEU A 13 17.69 0.50 6.95
C LEU A 13 17.32 0.97 5.54
N THR A 14 16.50 0.23 4.79
CA THR A 14 16.02 0.67 3.48
C THR A 14 15.11 1.89 3.62
N PHE A 15 14.30 1.97 4.68
CA PHE A 15 13.48 3.14 4.99
C PHE A 15 14.31 4.37 5.42
N VAL A 16 15.38 4.18 6.20
CA VAL A 16 16.39 5.22 6.47
C VAL A 16 17.13 5.61 5.19
N SER A 17 17.25 4.72 4.21
CA SER A 17 17.83 5.00 2.88
C SER A 17 16.87 5.78 1.95
N ILE A 18 15.55 5.66 2.14
CA ILE A 18 14.54 6.51 1.46
C ILE A 18 14.79 8.01 1.76
N ARG A 19 15.40 8.34 2.91
CA ARG A 19 15.93 9.69 3.25
C ARG A 19 16.81 10.29 2.15
N HIS A 20 17.53 9.47 1.40
CA HIS A 20 18.41 9.89 0.29
C HIS A 20 17.77 9.80 -1.09
N PHE A 21 16.56 9.21 -1.22
CA PHE A 21 15.86 9.06 -2.51
C PHE A 21 14.71 10.04 -2.73
N ILE A 22 14.40 10.88 -1.73
CA ILE A 22 13.49 12.02 -1.85
C ILE A 22 14.09 13.27 -2.57
N PRO A 23 15.40 13.41 -2.93
CA PRO A 23 15.90 14.68 -3.50
C PRO A 23 15.71 14.79 -5.02
N LEU A 24 14.70 14.16 -5.62
CA LEU A 24 14.32 14.44 -7.02
C LEU A 24 12.86 14.86 -7.10
N TYR A 25 12.50 15.81 -6.23
CA TYR A 25 11.35 16.67 -6.46
C TYR A 25 11.78 17.81 -7.38
N SER A 26 11.08 17.96 -8.50
CA SER A 26 11.25 19.08 -9.43
C SER A 26 11.31 20.42 -8.67
N PRO A 27 12.26 21.32 -8.98
CA PRO A 27 12.51 22.56 -8.21
C PRO A 27 11.29 23.51 -8.11
N HIS A 28 10.21 23.24 -8.84
CA HIS A 28 9.00 24.05 -8.83
C HIS A 28 8.04 23.77 -7.65
N TYR A 29 8.25 22.71 -6.85
CA TYR A 29 7.29 22.29 -5.81
C TYR A 29 7.63 22.73 -4.37
N GLU A 30 8.88 23.08 -4.08
CA GLU A 30 9.31 23.52 -2.73
C GLU A 30 8.65 24.83 -2.27
N LEU A 31 7.94 25.54 -3.16
CA LEU A 31 7.45 26.89 -2.94
C LEU A 31 6.05 27.00 -2.32
N GLN A 32 5.26 25.92 -2.22
CA GLN A 32 3.81 26.04 -1.89
C GLN A 32 3.32 25.36 -0.61
N HIS A 33 4.11 24.53 0.08
CA HIS A 33 3.61 23.77 1.24
C HIS A 33 4.51 23.90 2.48
N PRO A 34 3.92 24.03 3.69
CA PRO A 34 4.67 24.18 4.93
C PRO A 34 5.59 22.97 5.12
N LYS A 35 6.82 23.24 5.58
CA LYS A 35 7.80 22.22 5.97
C LYS A 35 7.28 21.46 7.20
N ILE A 36 6.37 20.52 7.00
CA ILE A 36 6.10 19.46 7.97
C ILE A 36 7.46 18.80 8.21
N ASP A 37 7.85 18.61 9.47
CA ASP A 37 9.08 17.90 9.80
C ASP A 37 8.87 16.41 9.54
N THR A 38 8.85 16.06 8.26
CA THR A 38 8.65 14.72 7.72
C THR A 38 9.57 13.72 8.42
N LYS A 39 10.72 14.18 8.91
CA LYS A 39 11.66 13.41 9.73
C LYS A 39 11.01 12.75 10.94
N LEU A 40 10.23 13.48 11.73
CA LEU A 40 9.62 12.95 12.96
C LEU A 40 8.52 11.94 12.64
N LEU A 41 7.68 12.26 11.64
CA LEU A 41 6.62 11.36 11.18
C LEU A 41 7.19 10.03 10.67
N PHE A 42 8.28 10.09 9.91
CA PHE A 42 8.97 8.91 9.40
C PHE A 42 9.63 8.10 10.52
N TYR A 43 10.24 8.75 11.52
CA TYR A 43 10.87 8.06 12.64
C TYR A 43 9.83 7.34 13.52
N LEU A 44 8.74 8.04 13.87
CA LEU A 44 7.62 7.46 14.62
C LEU A 44 6.98 6.29 13.85
N PHE A 45 6.86 6.40 12.52
CA PHE A 45 6.36 5.32 11.68
C PHE A 45 7.30 4.11 11.67
N SER A 46 8.62 4.31 11.50
CA SER A 46 9.59 3.20 11.58
C SER A 46 9.58 2.49 12.94
N LEU A 47 9.37 3.25 14.03
CA LEU A 47 9.28 2.70 15.38
C LEU A 47 7.97 1.92 15.57
N PHE A 48 6.86 2.39 15.03
CA PHE A 48 5.58 1.67 14.98
C PHE A 48 5.69 0.35 14.21
N LEU A 49 6.36 0.35 13.06
CA LEU A 49 6.62 -0.87 12.29
C LEU A 49 7.52 -1.87 13.03
N LEU A 50 8.55 -1.36 13.71
CA LEU A 50 9.44 -2.18 14.51
C LEU A 50 8.68 -2.85 15.67
N ILE A 51 7.75 -2.14 16.31
CA ILE A 51 6.88 -2.70 17.36
C ILE A 51 5.96 -3.79 16.79
N LEU A 52 5.32 -3.56 15.65
CA LEU A 52 4.48 -4.57 14.98
C LEU A 52 5.26 -5.84 14.62
N PHE A 53 6.54 -5.70 14.30
CA PHE A 53 7.41 -6.82 13.95
C PHE A 53 7.91 -7.62 15.17
N ILE A 54 7.94 -6.99 16.36
CA ILE A 54 8.34 -7.62 17.64
C ILE A 54 7.19 -8.41 18.27
N LEU A 55 5.98 -8.38 17.70
CA LEU A 55 4.84 -9.17 18.16
C LEU A 55 4.69 -10.46 17.32
N PRO A 56 5.49 -11.53 17.51
CA PRO A 56 5.11 -12.83 16.99
C PRO A 56 4.08 -13.46 17.94
N LEU A 57 2.84 -13.58 17.45
CA LEU A 57 1.88 -14.57 17.93
C LEU A 57 2.47 -15.96 17.61
N GLU A 58 2.44 -16.87 18.56
CA GLU A 58 3.25 -18.10 18.63
C GLU A 58 2.90 -19.20 17.58
N ASP A 59 2.21 -18.87 16.49
CA ASP A 59 1.52 -19.85 15.64
C ASP A 59 2.10 -20.07 14.23
N LEU A 60 1.69 -21.20 13.63
CA LEU A 60 2.06 -21.78 12.32
C LEU A 60 1.89 -20.86 11.08
N GLN A 61 1.40 -19.62 11.23
CA GLN A 61 1.09 -18.66 10.15
C GLN A 61 2.07 -17.47 10.11
N TYR A 62 3.34 -17.73 10.43
CA TYR A 62 4.35 -16.68 10.58
C TYR A 62 4.66 -15.92 9.27
N PHE A 63 4.80 -16.64 8.15
CA PHE A 63 5.17 -16.06 6.86
C PHE A 63 4.03 -15.23 6.23
N THR A 64 2.78 -15.69 6.35
CA THR A 64 1.59 -14.94 5.90
C THR A 64 1.42 -13.65 6.69
N THR A 65 1.55 -13.72 8.03
CA THR A 65 1.49 -12.54 8.92
C THR A 65 2.57 -11.53 8.57
N THR A 66 3.80 -11.98 8.32
CA THR A 66 4.90 -11.10 7.91
C THR A 66 4.61 -10.40 6.58
N ASN A 67 4.06 -11.13 5.62
CA ASN A 67 3.70 -10.57 4.31
C ASN A 67 2.61 -9.49 4.44
N TYR A 68 1.59 -9.73 5.27
CA TYR A 68 0.55 -8.74 5.57
C TYR A 68 1.10 -7.48 6.23
N LEU A 69 2.04 -7.60 7.17
CA LEU A 69 2.68 -6.44 7.79
C LEU A 69 3.47 -5.60 6.77
N ILE A 70 4.17 -6.25 5.84
CA ILE A 70 4.86 -5.55 4.74
C ILE A 70 3.85 -4.81 3.85
N ILE A 71 2.74 -5.45 3.47
CA ILE A 71 1.70 -4.82 2.65
C ILE A 71 1.09 -3.62 3.38
N ILE A 72 0.70 -3.77 4.64
CA ILE A 72 0.19 -2.67 5.48
C ILE A 72 1.18 -1.50 5.50
N THR A 73 2.48 -1.79 5.63
CA THR A 73 3.54 -0.79 5.63
C THR A 73 3.54 0.02 4.33
N ILE A 74 3.61 -0.66 3.18
CA ILE A 74 3.63 -0.03 1.86
C ILE A 74 2.40 0.86 1.69
N VAL A 75 1.25 0.34 2.07
CA VAL A 75 -0.06 0.93 1.84
C VAL A 75 -0.30 2.17 2.71
N ILE A 76 0.19 2.18 3.96
CA ILE A 76 0.13 3.38 4.81
C ILE A 76 1.08 4.47 4.26
N VAL A 77 2.30 4.11 3.88
CA VAL A 77 3.25 5.08 3.31
C VAL A 77 2.69 5.67 2.02
N ALA A 78 2.14 4.82 1.15
CA ALA A 78 1.50 5.26 -0.08
C ALA A 78 0.29 6.16 0.17
N ALA A 79 -0.56 5.89 1.18
CA ALA A 79 -1.67 6.78 1.53
C ALA A 79 -1.20 8.16 1.98
N ILE A 80 -0.15 8.21 2.82
CA ILE A 80 0.42 9.48 3.29
C ILE A 80 0.97 10.26 2.10
N LEU A 81 1.77 9.62 1.25
CA LEU A 81 2.35 10.26 0.07
C LEU A 81 1.30 10.67 -0.96
N ASP A 82 0.27 9.87 -1.20
CA ASP A 82 -0.83 10.22 -2.09
C ASP A 82 -1.64 11.40 -1.55
N SER A 83 -1.87 11.47 -0.23
CA SER A 83 -2.60 12.58 0.39
C SER A 83 -1.84 13.91 0.38
N LEU A 84 -0.51 13.88 0.44
CA LEU A 84 0.35 15.06 0.49
C LEU A 84 0.83 15.50 -0.90
N TYR A 85 1.09 14.54 -1.78
CA TYR A 85 1.82 14.75 -3.03
C TYR A 85 1.14 14.14 -4.26
N MET A 86 0.05 13.36 -4.10
CA MET A 86 -0.63 12.63 -5.18
C MET A 86 0.31 11.74 -6.01
N VAL A 87 1.38 11.22 -5.38
CA VAL A 87 2.39 10.40 -6.04
C VAL A 87 2.69 9.16 -5.20
N ILE A 88 2.64 7.99 -5.85
CA ILE A 88 3.09 6.72 -5.29
C ILE A 88 4.48 6.40 -5.88
N PRO A 89 5.56 6.42 -5.09
CA PRO A 89 6.92 6.25 -5.60
C PRO A 89 7.21 4.81 -6.02
N ASP A 90 7.56 4.61 -7.28
CA ASP A 90 7.92 3.29 -7.84
C ASP A 90 9.03 2.57 -7.06
N ARG A 91 10.01 3.34 -6.55
CA ARG A 91 11.13 2.79 -5.77
C ARG A 91 10.65 2.12 -4.48
N LEU A 92 9.60 2.65 -3.83
CA LEU A 92 9.02 2.05 -2.63
C LEU A 92 8.51 0.65 -2.97
N LEU A 93 7.74 0.52 -4.05
CA LEU A 93 7.20 -0.76 -4.50
C LEU A 93 8.32 -1.74 -4.87
N LEU A 94 9.33 -1.30 -5.61
CA LEU A 94 10.46 -2.14 -6.05
C LEU A 94 11.30 -2.69 -4.90
N ILE A 95 11.45 -1.94 -3.79
CA ILE A 95 12.22 -2.41 -2.62
C ILE A 95 11.52 -3.57 -1.92
N PHE A 96 10.20 -3.53 -1.80
CA PHE A 96 9.43 -4.56 -1.09
C PHE A 96 8.96 -5.71 -1.97
N LEU A 97 8.94 -5.54 -3.30
CA LEU A 97 8.48 -6.57 -4.24
C LEU A 97 9.26 -7.90 -4.13
N PRO A 98 10.62 -7.92 -4.02
CA PRO A 98 11.36 -9.16 -3.78
C PRO A 98 10.98 -9.86 -2.48
N SER A 99 10.73 -9.10 -1.40
CA SER A 99 10.32 -9.68 -0.11
C SER A 99 8.93 -10.30 -0.18
N ILE A 100 8.00 -9.69 -0.91
CA ILE A 100 6.64 -10.21 -1.09
C ILE A 100 6.68 -11.53 -1.86
N ILE A 101 7.39 -11.55 -3.00
CA ILE A 101 7.56 -12.77 -3.81
C ILE A 101 8.22 -13.88 -3.00
N PHE A 102 9.28 -13.56 -2.25
CA PHE A 102 9.97 -14.54 -1.42
C PHE A 102 9.05 -15.15 -0.36
N LEU A 103 8.26 -14.33 0.33
CA LEU A 103 7.31 -14.82 1.33
C LEU A 103 6.18 -15.64 0.71
N GLN A 104 5.69 -15.26 -0.48
CA GLN A 104 4.69 -16.07 -1.19
C GLN A 104 5.22 -17.43 -1.63
N LEU A 105 6.48 -17.50 -2.08
CA LEU A 105 7.13 -18.78 -2.40
C LEU A 105 7.23 -19.68 -1.16
N LEU A 106 7.58 -19.13 0.01
CA LEU A 106 7.62 -19.88 1.26
C LEU A 106 6.24 -20.35 1.74
N ASN A 107 5.19 -19.61 1.42
CA ASN A 107 3.81 -19.96 1.73
C ASN A 107 3.17 -20.93 0.72
N ASN A 108 3.86 -21.29 -0.37
CA ASN A 108 3.28 -21.99 -1.53
C ASN A 108 2.09 -21.26 -2.20
N GLU A 109 1.94 -19.96 -1.95
CA GLU A 109 0.87 -19.10 -2.48
C GLU A 109 1.35 -18.22 -3.65
N PHE A 110 2.48 -18.56 -4.26
CA PHE A 110 3.03 -17.77 -5.36
C PHE A 110 2.11 -17.71 -6.59
N ILE A 111 1.43 -18.83 -6.91
CA ILE A 111 0.53 -18.88 -8.07
C ILE A 111 -0.73 -18.04 -7.80
N SER A 112 -1.30 -18.11 -6.60
CA SER A 112 -2.49 -17.35 -6.22
C SER A 112 -2.20 -15.85 -6.20
N GLY A 113 -1.03 -15.44 -5.70
CA GLY A 113 -0.57 -14.05 -5.77
C GLY A 113 -0.26 -13.58 -7.19
N LEU A 114 0.40 -14.40 -8.02
CA LEU A 114 0.65 -14.06 -9.42
C LEU A 114 -0.66 -13.80 -10.18
N LEU A 115 -1.68 -14.66 -9.97
CA LEU A 115 -3.01 -14.48 -10.52
C LEU A 115 -3.68 -13.20 -9.99
N GLY A 116 -3.56 -12.92 -8.70
CA GLY A 116 -4.07 -11.70 -8.08
C GLY A 116 -3.44 -10.44 -8.66
N GLY A 117 -2.11 -10.41 -8.78
CA GLY A 117 -1.36 -9.30 -9.37
C GLY A 117 -1.68 -9.07 -10.85
N LEU A 118 -1.69 -10.15 -11.65
CA LEU A 118 -2.06 -10.06 -13.08
C LEU A 118 -3.49 -9.57 -13.26
N PHE A 119 -4.42 -10.06 -12.45
CA PHE A 119 -5.82 -9.61 -12.49
C PHE A 119 -5.95 -8.14 -12.12
N ALA A 120 -5.31 -7.71 -11.02
CA ALA A 120 -5.28 -6.31 -10.60
C ALA A 120 -4.75 -5.40 -11.72
N PHE A 121 -3.60 -5.75 -12.28
CA PHE A 121 -2.94 -4.99 -13.33
C PHE A 121 -3.81 -4.91 -14.58
N ALA A 122 -4.27 -6.05 -15.10
CA ALA A 122 -5.05 -6.11 -16.33
C ALA A 122 -6.38 -5.36 -16.20
N LEU A 123 -7.10 -5.55 -15.09
CA LEU A 123 -8.39 -4.92 -14.85
C LEU A 123 -8.25 -3.40 -14.72
N LEU A 124 -7.33 -2.91 -13.88
CA LEU A 124 -7.16 -1.48 -13.67
C LEU A 124 -6.58 -0.78 -14.91
N LEU A 125 -5.68 -1.43 -15.64
CA LEU A 125 -5.15 -0.91 -16.90
C LEU A 125 -6.27 -0.80 -17.95
N LEU A 126 -7.13 -1.80 -18.06
CA LEU A 126 -8.30 -1.76 -18.96
C LEU A 126 -9.22 -0.59 -18.59
N ILE A 127 -9.51 -0.38 -17.31
CA ILE A 127 -10.31 0.77 -16.86
C ILE A 127 -9.59 2.08 -17.16
N ALA A 128 -8.28 2.17 -16.96
CA ALA A 128 -7.51 3.38 -17.26
C ALA A 128 -7.58 3.75 -18.75
N ILE A 129 -7.52 2.76 -19.66
CA ILE A 129 -7.67 2.99 -21.10
C ILE A 129 -9.09 3.48 -21.43
N ILE A 130 -10.13 2.79 -20.93
CA ILE A 130 -11.53 3.13 -21.23
C ILE A 130 -11.90 4.49 -20.65
N SER A 131 -11.43 4.81 -19.45
CA SER A 131 -11.68 6.08 -18.76
C SER A 131 -10.82 7.24 -19.27
N LYS A 132 -9.97 7.02 -20.29
CA LYS A 132 -9.03 8.02 -20.83
C LYS A 132 -8.11 8.63 -19.76
N GLY A 133 -7.61 7.78 -18.85
CA GLY A 133 -6.73 8.20 -17.76
C GLY A 133 -7.47 8.64 -16.49
N GLY A 134 -8.71 8.19 -16.27
CA GLY A 134 -9.47 8.48 -15.05
C GLY A 134 -8.91 7.81 -13.78
N ILE A 135 -8.01 6.83 -13.92
CA ILE A 135 -7.31 6.16 -12.81
C ILE A 135 -5.83 6.53 -12.86
N GLY A 136 -5.26 6.87 -11.70
CA GLY A 136 -3.85 7.21 -11.57
C GLY A 136 -2.96 5.97 -11.78
N GLY A 137 -1.89 6.11 -12.57
CA GLY A 137 -0.94 5.02 -12.79
C GLY A 137 -0.28 4.50 -11.50
N GLY A 138 -0.19 5.34 -10.47
CA GLY A 138 0.26 4.94 -9.13
C GLY A 138 -0.68 3.92 -8.48
N ASP A 139 -2.00 4.12 -8.58
CA ASP A 139 -3.00 3.21 -8.02
C ASP A 139 -2.93 1.84 -8.68
N ILE A 140 -2.74 1.80 -10.00
CA ILE A 140 -2.56 0.54 -10.76
C ILE A 140 -1.39 -0.25 -10.19
N LYS A 141 -0.23 0.39 -10.00
CA LYS A 141 0.97 -0.26 -9.46
C LYS A 141 0.77 -0.72 -8.03
N LEU A 142 0.14 0.09 -7.19
CA LEU A 142 -0.11 -0.24 -5.79
C LEU A 142 -1.02 -1.45 -5.64
N VAL A 143 -2.17 -1.48 -6.33
CA VAL A 143 -3.08 -2.65 -6.26
C VAL A 143 -2.43 -3.88 -6.89
N THR A 144 -1.60 -3.73 -7.92
CA THR A 144 -0.82 -4.84 -8.49
C THR A 144 0.09 -5.48 -7.45
N VAL A 145 0.83 -4.68 -6.67
CA VAL A 145 1.71 -5.19 -5.60
C VAL A 145 0.90 -5.81 -4.46
N ILE A 146 -0.26 -5.26 -4.10
CA ILE A 146 -1.15 -5.88 -3.12
C ILE A 146 -1.63 -7.25 -3.63
N GLY A 147 -2.02 -7.34 -4.91
CA GLY A 147 -2.43 -8.59 -5.53
C GLY A 147 -1.33 -9.64 -5.55
N LEU A 148 -0.10 -9.24 -5.89
CA LEU A 148 1.09 -10.09 -5.81
C LEU A 148 1.45 -10.52 -4.39
N GLY A 149 0.93 -9.87 -3.35
CA GLY A 149 1.17 -10.25 -1.96
C GLY A 149 -0.01 -10.93 -1.28
N THR A 150 -1.14 -11.06 -1.97
CA THR A 150 -2.35 -11.68 -1.42
C THR A 150 -2.83 -12.74 -2.40
N SER A 151 -4.06 -12.65 -2.87
CA SER A 151 -4.62 -13.53 -3.87
C SER A 151 -5.68 -12.82 -4.70
N PHE A 152 -6.14 -13.50 -5.74
CA PHE A 152 -7.23 -13.03 -6.60
C PHE A 152 -8.49 -12.62 -5.81
N THR A 153 -8.91 -13.45 -4.84
CA THR A 153 -10.12 -13.20 -4.05
C THR A 153 -10.00 -11.91 -3.25
N PHE A 154 -8.82 -11.65 -2.70
CA PHE A 154 -8.55 -10.42 -1.95
C PHE A 154 -8.62 -9.19 -2.85
N VAL A 155 -7.99 -9.23 -4.03
CA VAL A 155 -7.99 -8.11 -4.99
C VAL A 155 -9.41 -7.76 -5.43
N TYR A 156 -10.23 -8.77 -5.71
CA TYR A 156 -11.61 -8.56 -6.10
C TYR A 156 -12.40 -7.81 -5.02
N GLN A 157 -12.31 -8.27 -3.76
CA GLN A 157 -12.96 -7.61 -2.63
C GLN A 157 -12.41 -6.20 -2.39
N LEU A 158 -11.08 -6.04 -2.50
CA LEU A 158 -10.40 -4.76 -2.34
C LEU A 158 -10.95 -3.72 -3.32
N LEU A 159 -11.03 -4.05 -4.60
CA LEU A 159 -11.51 -3.12 -5.63
C LEU A 159 -12.99 -2.75 -5.42
N LEU A 160 -13.82 -3.71 -5.02
CA LEU A 160 -15.22 -3.44 -4.72
C LEU A 160 -15.39 -2.53 -3.50
N LEU A 161 -14.77 -2.86 -2.36
CA LEU A 161 -14.93 -2.08 -1.14
C LEU A 161 -14.28 -0.70 -1.26
N SER A 162 -13.10 -0.61 -1.90
CA SER A 162 -12.42 0.69 -2.09
C SER A 162 -13.20 1.61 -3.02
N SER A 163 -13.80 1.09 -4.10
CA SER A 163 -14.65 1.88 -4.98
C SER A 163 -15.94 2.35 -4.31
N LEU A 164 -16.56 1.51 -3.47
CA LEU A 164 -17.70 1.90 -2.64
C LEU A 164 -17.33 3.01 -1.65
N LEU A 165 -16.21 2.85 -0.93
CA LEU A 165 -15.72 3.87 0.00
C LEU A 165 -15.41 5.19 -0.71
N ALA A 166 -14.72 5.13 -1.85
CA ALA A 166 -14.42 6.30 -2.66
C ALA A 166 -15.71 7.00 -3.15
N PHE A 167 -16.73 6.23 -3.53
CA PHE A 167 -18.04 6.75 -3.92
C PHE A 167 -18.73 7.50 -2.78
N PHE A 168 -18.80 6.90 -1.57
CA PHE A 168 -19.42 7.56 -0.41
C PHE A 168 -18.65 8.80 0.03
N ILE A 169 -17.31 8.76 0.05
CA ILE A 169 -16.46 9.92 0.36
C ILE A 169 -16.70 11.03 -0.67
N GLY A 170 -16.75 10.68 -1.97
CA GLY A 170 -17.05 11.62 -3.05
C GLY A 170 -18.43 12.25 -2.94
N LEU A 171 -19.44 11.44 -2.61
CA LEU A 171 -20.82 11.89 -2.42
C LEU A 171 -20.93 12.83 -1.22
N PHE A 172 -20.35 12.47 -0.08
CA PHE A 172 -20.34 13.29 1.14
C PHE A 172 -19.66 14.65 0.91
N ASN A 173 -18.51 14.64 0.23
CA ASN A 173 -17.79 15.87 -0.12
C ASN A 173 -18.59 16.78 -1.06
N ARG A 174 -19.38 16.20 -1.98
CA ARG A 174 -20.27 16.95 -2.86
C ARG A 174 -21.44 17.58 -2.10
N VAL A 175 -22.04 16.85 -1.16
CA VAL A 175 -23.17 17.34 -0.35
C VAL A 175 -22.75 18.50 0.56
N ILE A 176 -21.55 18.45 1.14
CA ILE A 176 -21.05 19.49 2.06
C ILE A 176 -20.49 20.72 1.30
N GLY A 177 -20.45 20.68 -0.04
CA GLY A 177 -19.96 21.79 -0.87
C GLY A 177 -18.47 22.06 -0.71
N LYS A 178 -17.71 21.14 -0.11
CA LYS A 178 -16.27 21.30 0.19
C LYS A 178 -15.35 21.10 -1.02
N ARG A 179 -15.85 20.65 -2.18
CA ARG A 179 -15.03 20.43 -3.38
C ARG A 179 -15.60 21.11 -4.62
N LYS A 180 -14.72 21.80 -5.37
CA LYS A 180 -14.98 22.18 -6.76
C LYS A 180 -15.06 20.90 -7.60
N LYS A 181 -15.98 20.89 -8.57
CA LYS A 181 -16.42 19.76 -9.44
C LYS A 181 -15.34 18.92 -10.15
N GLN A 182 -14.05 19.24 -10.03
CA GLN A 182 -12.95 18.69 -10.83
C GLN A 182 -11.80 18.07 -10.03
N GLU A 183 -11.82 18.13 -8.70
CA GLU A 183 -10.77 17.48 -7.91
C GLU A 183 -11.09 15.99 -7.75
N MET A 184 -10.36 15.15 -8.51
CA MET A 184 -10.35 13.70 -8.33
C MET A 184 -10.13 13.39 -6.83
N ALA A 185 -10.98 12.53 -6.26
CA ALA A 185 -10.75 12.03 -4.92
C ALA A 185 -9.47 11.18 -4.94
N PRO A 186 -8.50 11.41 -4.03
CA PRO A 186 -7.31 10.57 -3.95
C PRO A 186 -7.78 9.15 -3.65
N PHE A 187 -7.58 8.26 -4.62
CA PHE A 187 -8.06 6.89 -4.56
C PHE A 187 -7.12 6.05 -3.68
N GLY A 188 -5.86 6.45 -3.55
CA GLY A 188 -4.84 5.84 -2.70
C GLY A 188 -5.30 5.62 -1.25
N PRO A 189 -5.73 6.65 -0.50
CA PRO A 189 -6.22 6.50 0.87
C PRO A 189 -7.40 5.53 1.01
N ALA A 190 -8.32 5.49 0.05
CA ALA A 190 -9.46 4.57 0.07
C ALA A 190 -9.02 3.12 -0.15
N ILE A 191 -8.12 2.88 -1.11
CA ILE A 191 -7.46 1.57 -1.29
C ILE A 191 -6.75 1.17 0.00
N SER A 192 -6.03 2.11 0.61
CA SER A 192 -5.22 1.83 1.77
C SER A 192 -6.02 1.43 2.99
N TYR A 193 -7.07 2.20 3.28
CA TYR A 193 -7.99 1.90 4.37
C TYR A 193 -8.66 0.53 4.16
N THR A 194 -9.12 0.26 2.94
CA THR A 194 -9.76 -1.03 2.61
C THR A 194 -8.81 -2.20 2.76
N THR A 195 -7.55 -2.04 2.32
CA THR A 195 -6.54 -3.10 2.41
C THR A 195 -6.26 -3.47 3.86
N VAL A 196 -6.09 -2.48 4.74
CA VAL A 196 -5.87 -2.71 6.18
C VAL A 196 -7.07 -3.44 6.79
N LEU A 197 -8.30 -2.99 6.49
CA LEU A 197 -9.51 -3.65 7.00
C LEU A 197 -9.63 -5.11 6.54
N LEU A 198 -9.40 -5.37 5.25
CA LEU A 198 -9.46 -6.74 4.72
C LEU A 198 -8.40 -7.63 5.35
N ILE A 199 -7.15 -7.14 5.49
CA ILE A 199 -6.09 -7.90 6.16
C ILE A 199 -6.47 -8.25 7.59
N LEU A 200 -7.02 -7.29 8.35
CA LEU A 200 -7.48 -7.53 9.73
C LEU A 200 -8.65 -8.52 9.81
N TYR A 201 -9.55 -8.46 8.82
CA TYR A 201 -10.66 -9.41 8.73
C TYR A 201 -10.18 -10.84 8.46
N TYR A 202 -9.28 -11.01 7.50
CA TYR A 202 -8.72 -12.31 7.15
C TYR A 202 -7.84 -12.88 8.26
N SER A 203 -7.06 -12.04 8.94
CA SER A 203 -6.24 -12.48 10.08
C SER A 203 -7.11 -12.96 11.25
N ALA A 204 -8.25 -12.32 11.51
CA ALA A 204 -9.19 -12.74 12.56
C ALA A 204 -9.88 -14.08 12.27
N GLN A 205 -9.98 -14.49 11.01
CA GLN A 205 -10.63 -15.75 10.60
C GLN A 205 -9.65 -16.94 10.53
N GLY A 206 -8.35 -16.72 10.77
CA GLY A 206 -7.31 -17.73 10.58
C GLY A 206 -7.18 -18.20 9.13
N GLY A 207 -7.80 -17.49 8.19
CA GLY A 207 -7.90 -17.86 6.78
C GLY A 207 -6.61 -17.51 6.03
N ILE A 208 -6.06 -18.51 5.34
CA ILE A 208 -5.00 -18.32 4.35
C ILE A 208 -5.67 -17.68 3.12
N VAL A 209 -5.18 -16.52 2.70
CA VAL A 209 -5.63 -15.75 1.54
C VAL A 209 -4.84 -16.14 0.31
#